data_AF-A0A7C5T8S4-F1
#
_entry.id   AF-A0A7C5T8S4-F1
#
_cell.length_a   1.000
_cell.length_b   1.000
_cell.length_c   1.000
_cell.angle_alpha   90.00
_cell.angle_beta   90.00
_cell.angle_gamma   90.00
#
_symmetry.space_group_name_H-M   'P 1'
#
loop_
_entity.id
_entity.type
_entity.pdbx_description
1 polymer ?
#
loop_
_entity_poly.entity_id
_entity_poly.type
_entity_poly.pdbx_seq_one_letter_code
_entity_poly.pdbx_strand_id
1 'polypeptide(L)'
;MHRWGELRSLFARKFFHVVFVALLAVPLFVEVPAELYIAALTLVGGLVYSIQVRQPSAWEEFRQGFFRSLEDAFTRLEELLPLDKPLLRLQYQAAVRQLEELILAAERDYEKRHGYLGILMGAVGFLIAVAVFGRPHLLASVVSMAVYDSVSAVAGTLLQGRRIAGKLTLWGTGAGALSNALVLMATGYSMSSALLITAFVVLADVLSPEDNLTIPPAAAAGSYLSDFL
;
A
#
# COMPACT_ATOMS: atom_id res chain seq x y z
N MET A 1 0.42 -27.48 -0.05
CA MET A 1 0.62 -26.65 -1.25
C MET A 1 -0.28 -25.40 -1.25
N HIS A 2 -1.56 -25.50 -0.87
CA HIS A 2 -2.51 -24.36 -0.80
C HIS A 2 -2.03 -23.15 0.04
N ARG A 3 -1.49 -23.41 1.25
CA ARG A 3 -1.09 -22.37 2.23
C ARG A 3 0.12 -21.53 1.81
N TRP A 4 1.05 -22.12 1.05
CA TRP A 4 2.24 -21.42 0.57
C TRP A 4 1.92 -20.45 -0.57
N GLY A 5 0.99 -20.80 -1.46
CA GLY A 5 0.51 -19.90 -2.52
C GLY A 5 -0.24 -18.69 -1.95
N GLU A 6 -1.12 -18.92 -0.97
CA GLU A 6 -1.84 -17.86 -0.27
C GLU A 6 -0.88 -16.88 0.43
N LEU A 7 0.11 -17.40 1.16
CA LEU A 7 1.11 -16.57 1.81
C LEU A 7 1.95 -15.79 0.81
N ARG A 8 2.43 -16.42 -0.28
CA ARG A 8 3.19 -15.72 -1.34
C ARG A 8 2.38 -14.56 -1.93
N SER A 9 1.10 -14.78 -2.25
CA SER A 9 0.22 -13.72 -2.75
C SER A 9 0.00 -12.60 -1.73
N LEU A 10 -0.14 -12.95 -0.44
CA LEU A 10 -0.32 -11.98 0.64
C LEU A 10 0.92 -11.11 0.83
N PHE A 11 2.10 -11.72 0.87
CA PHE A 11 3.35 -10.98 0.96
C PHE A 11 3.56 -10.07 -0.24
N ALA A 12 3.31 -10.56 -1.46
CA ALA A 12 3.38 -9.73 -2.67
C ALA A 12 2.44 -8.51 -2.58
N ARG A 13 1.18 -8.71 -2.15
CA ARG A 13 0.23 -7.62 -1.90
C ARG A 13 0.74 -6.60 -0.91
N LYS A 14 1.18 -7.04 0.26
CA LYS A 14 1.62 -6.13 1.32
C LYS A 14 2.94 -5.44 0.98
N PHE A 15 3.78 -6.07 0.15
CA PHE A 15 4.94 -5.41 -0.42
C PHE A 15 4.53 -4.21 -1.30
N PHE A 16 3.67 -4.41 -2.30
CA PHE A 16 3.21 -3.29 -3.14
C PHE A 16 2.43 -2.24 -2.36
N HIS A 17 1.59 -2.67 -1.40
CA HIS A 17 0.90 -1.77 -0.48
C HIS A 17 1.87 -0.83 0.24
N VAL A 18 2.90 -1.38 0.89
CA VAL A 18 3.91 -0.58 1.59
C VAL A 18 4.67 0.33 0.62
N VAL A 19 4.97 -0.13 -0.60
CA VAL A 19 5.58 0.73 -1.65
C VAL A 19 4.66 1.90 -2.01
N PHE A 20 3.36 1.68 -2.19
CA PHE A 20 2.40 2.75 -2.48
C PHE A 20 2.24 3.71 -1.29
N VAL A 21 2.21 3.20 -0.06
CA VAL A 21 2.19 4.04 1.15
C VAL A 21 3.47 4.87 1.25
N ALA A 22 4.64 4.31 0.92
CA ALA A 22 5.90 5.03 0.89
C ALA A 22 5.89 6.13 -0.19
N LEU A 23 5.30 5.87 -1.35
CA LEU A 23 5.13 6.89 -2.40
C LEU A 23 4.24 8.05 -1.93
N LEU A 24 3.18 7.77 -1.17
CA LEU A 24 2.30 8.77 -0.56
C LEU A 24 2.97 9.53 0.60
N ALA A 25 4.00 8.95 1.21
CA ALA A 25 4.78 9.55 2.30
C ALA A 25 5.85 10.55 1.84
N VAL A 26 6.11 10.68 0.53
CA VAL A 26 7.14 11.58 -0.03
C VAL A 26 7.07 13.02 0.51
N PRO A 27 5.89 13.66 0.66
CA PRO A 27 5.79 15.01 1.22
C PRO A 27 6.24 15.14 2.69
N LEU A 28 6.49 14.04 3.41
CA LEU A 28 7.09 14.08 4.75
C LEU A 28 8.60 14.30 4.70
N PHE A 29 9.24 13.96 3.59
CA PHE A 29 10.70 13.97 3.44
C PHE A 29 11.21 15.04 2.48
N VAL A 30 10.32 15.58 1.64
CA VAL A 30 10.66 16.59 0.62
C VAL A 30 9.74 17.80 0.81
N GLU A 31 10.28 18.99 0.58
CA GLU A 31 9.54 20.25 0.59
C GLU A 31 8.64 20.39 -0.64
N VAL A 32 7.56 19.62 -0.66
CA VAL A 32 6.49 19.72 -1.66
C VAL A 32 5.14 19.90 -0.97
N PRO A 33 4.19 20.67 -1.56
CA PRO A 33 2.84 20.79 -1.02
C PRO A 33 2.17 19.41 -1.01
N ALA A 34 1.88 18.89 0.18
CA ALA A 34 1.42 17.51 0.36
C ALA A 34 0.06 17.28 -0.31
N GLU A 35 -0.83 18.26 -0.24
CA GLU A 35 -2.15 18.25 -0.86
C GLU A 35 -2.04 18.13 -2.38
N LEU A 36 -1.19 18.94 -3.02
CA LEU A 36 -1.01 18.91 -4.47
C LEU A 36 -0.34 17.61 -4.93
N TYR A 37 0.70 17.17 -4.20
CA TYR A 37 1.40 15.94 -4.51
C TYR A 37 0.46 14.73 -4.43
N ILE A 38 -0.29 14.60 -3.34
CA ILE A 38 -1.23 13.49 -3.15
C ILE A 38 -2.39 13.61 -4.14
N ALA A 39 -2.92 14.81 -4.39
CA ALA A 39 -3.98 15.02 -5.40
C ALA A 39 -3.53 14.61 -6.81
N ALA A 40 -2.28 14.89 -7.20
CA ALA A 40 -1.72 14.45 -8.46
C ALA A 40 -1.65 12.91 -8.53
N LEU A 41 -1.22 12.25 -7.46
CA LEU A 41 -1.23 10.79 -7.38
C LEU A 41 -2.66 10.21 -7.42
N THR A 42 -3.62 10.84 -6.75
CA THR A 42 -5.04 10.46 -6.82
C THR A 42 -5.59 10.59 -8.24
N LEU A 43 -5.24 11.67 -8.96
CA LEU A 43 -5.63 11.85 -10.36
C LEU A 43 -5.03 10.76 -11.25
N VAL A 44 -3.73 10.48 -11.12
CA VAL A 44 -3.07 9.39 -11.86
C VAL A 44 -3.73 8.04 -11.54
N GLY A 45 -3.97 7.74 -10.26
CA GLY A 45 -4.67 6.53 -9.83
C GLY A 45 -6.07 6.44 -10.41
N GLY A 46 -6.80 7.55 -10.48
CA GLY A 46 -8.13 7.63 -11.08
C GLY A 46 -8.12 7.39 -12.59
N LEU A 47 -7.12 7.90 -13.30
CA LEU A 47 -6.94 7.64 -14.73
C LEU A 47 -6.60 6.17 -14.99
N VAL A 48 -5.65 5.60 -14.24
CA VAL A 48 -5.30 4.18 -14.32
C VAL A 48 -6.53 3.30 -14.06
N TYR A 49 -7.25 3.58 -12.97
CA TYR A 49 -8.49 2.88 -12.64
C TYR A 49 -9.53 3.00 -13.77
N SER A 50 -9.71 4.19 -14.33
CA SER A 50 -10.66 4.42 -15.41
C SER A 50 -10.31 3.62 -16.67
N ILE A 51 -9.04 3.59 -17.06
CA ILE A 51 -8.55 2.81 -18.21
C ILE A 51 -8.77 1.32 -17.95
N GLN A 52 -8.41 0.82 -16.77
CA GLN A 52 -8.59 -0.59 -16.39
C GLN A 52 -10.04 -1.03 -16.51
N VAL A 53 -10.98 -0.22 -16.01
CA VAL A 53 -12.40 -0.58 -15.98
C VAL A 53 -13.07 -0.38 -17.33
N ARG A 54 -12.76 0.70 -18.05
CA ARG A 54 -13.44 1.04 -19.31
C ARG A 54 -12.80 0.40 -20.54
N GLN A 55 -11.49 0.14 -20.50
CA GLN A 55 -10.69 -0.33 -21.63
C GLN A 55 -9.71 -1.43 -21.18
N PRO A 56 -10.21 -2.59 -20.72
CA PRO A 56 -9.36 -3.66 -20.20
C PRO A 56 -8.36 -4.20 -21.24
N SER A 57 -8.70 -4.19 -22.53
CA SER A 57 -7.77 -4.58 -23.60
C SER A 57 -6.61 -3.59 -23.72
N ALA A 58 -6.88 -2.28 -23.68
CA ALA A 58 -5.84 -1.25 -23.73
C ALA A 58 -4.94 -1.31 -22.48
N TRP A 59 -5.51 -1.64 -21.32
CA TRP A 59 -4.72 -1.88 -20.10
C TRP A 59 -3.76 -3.06 -20.25
N GLU A 60 -4.24 -4.17 -20.80
CA GLU A 60 -3.42 -5.35 -21.04
C GLU A 60 -2.28 -5.06 -22.02
N GLU A 61 -2.59 -4.38 -23.13
CA GLU A 61 -1.59 -3.93 -24.10
C GLU A 61 -0.55 -2.99 -23.47
N PHE A 62 -0.99 -2.02 -22.67
CA PHE A 62 -0.11 -1.13 -21.93
C PHE A 62 0.82 -1.90 -20.99
N ARG A 63 0.28 -2.84 -20.21
CA ARG A 63 1.06 -3.66 -19.27
C ARG A 63 2.13 -4.48 -20.00
N GLN A 64 1.75 -5.15 -21.07
CA GLN A 64 2.70 -5.93 -21.88
C GLN A 64 3.76 -5.02 -22.53
N GLY A 65 3.34 -3.86 -23.04
CA GLY A 65 4.23 -2.85 -23.60
C GLY A 65 5.24 -2.30 -22.58
N PHE A 66 4.82 -2.10 -21.33
CA PHE A 66 5.68 -1.66 -20.24
C PHE A 66 6.81 -2.67 -19.96
N PHE A 67 6.47 -3.95 -19.77
CA PHE A 67 7.48 -4.98 -19.52
C PHE A 67 8.44 -5.16 -20.71
N ARG A 68 7.91 -5.15 -21.94
CA ARG A 68 8.75 -5.14 -23.16
C ARG A 68 9.68 -3.93 -23.21
N SER A 69 9.19 -2.75 -22.85
CA SER A 69 10.00 -1.53 -22.84
C SER A 69 11.13 -1.60 -21.80
N LEU A 70 10.91 -2.25 -20.66
CA LEU A 70 11.98 -2.51 -19.68
C LEU A 70 13.04 -3.46 -20.25
N GLU A 71 12.62 -4.56 -20.87
CA GLU A 71 13.52 -5.50 -21.54
C GLU A 71 14.33 -4.83 -22.67
N ASP A 72 13.67 -3.99 -23.47
CA ASP A 72 14.30 -3.24 -24.56
C ASP A 72 15.28 -2.18 -24.04
N ALA A 73 14.91 -1.43 -22.99
CA ALA A 73 15.78 -0.42 -22.38
C ALA A 73 17.08 -1.06 -21.87
N PHE A 74 17.00 -2.25 -21.28
CA PHE A 74 18.18 -2.99 -20.86
C PHE A 74 19.01 -3.47 -22.04
N THR A 75 18.37 -4.02 -23.07
CA THR A 75 19.07 -4.46 -24.28
C THR A 75 19.87 -3.32 -24.91
N ARG A 76 19.28 -2.12 -24.98
CA ARG A 76 19.99 -0.91 -25.42
C ARG A 76 21.12 -0.49 -24.49
N LEU A 77 20.95 -0.68 -23.19
CA LEU A 77 21.97 -0.35 -22.19
C LEU A 77 23.19 -1.29 -22.30
N GLU A 78 22.96 -2.57 -22.62
CA GLU A 78 24.00 -3.58 -22.95
C GLU A 78 24.72 -3.27 -24.27
N GLU A 79 24.02 -2.72 -25.26
CA GLU A 79 24.65 -2.26 -26.51
C GLU A 79 25.57 -1.04 -26.29
N LEU A 80 25.18 -0.13 -25.40
CA LEU A 80 25.93 1.10 -25.10
C LEU A 80 27.10 0.88 -24.12
N LEU A 81 26.96 -0.08 -23.20
CA LEU A 81 28.00 -0.50 -22.28
C LEU A 81 28.32 -1.95 -22.61
N PRO A 82 29.45 -2.26 -23.30
CA PRO A 82 29.86 -3.63 -23.63
C PRO A 82 30.25 -4.37 -22.34
N LEU A 83 29.22 -4.70 -21.55
CA LEU A 83 29.27 -5.53 -20.38
C LEU A 83 29.26 -6.96 -20.90
N ASP A 84 30.44 -7.47 -21.27
CA ASP A 84 30.68 -8.88 -21.62
C ASP A 84 30.46 -9.80 -20.41
N LYS A 85 29.22 -9.83 -19.91
CA LYS A 85 28.81 -10.56 -18.71
C LYS A 85 27.44 -11.20 -19.01
N PRO A 86 27.41 -12.33 -19.73
CA PRO A 86 26.17 -13.07 -20.00
C PRO A 86 25.37 -13.43 -18.73
N LEU A 87 26.06 -13.51 -17.58
CA LEU A 87 25.44 -13.66 -16.25
C LEU A 87 24.58 -12.47 -15.84
N LEU A 88 24.97 -11.22 -16.14
CA LEU A 88 24.19 -10.02 -15.80
C LEU A 88 22.88 -9.97 -16.59
N ARG A 89 22.93 -10.32 -17.88
CA ARG A 89 21.74 -10.40 -18.74
C ARG A 89 20.71 -11.40 -18.22
N LEU A 90 21.17 -12.60 -17.83
CA LEU A 90 20.32 -13.63 -17.23
C LEU A 90 19.70 -13.16 -15.91
N GLN A 91 20.48 -12.50 -15.06
CA GLN A 91 19.98 -11.93 -13.80
C GLN A 91 18.93 -10.85 -14.03
N TYR A 92 19.12 -9.99 -15.02
CA TYR A 92 18.15 -8.94 -15.34
C TYR A 92 16.84 -9.50 -15.90
N GLN A 93 16.92 -10.40 -16.88
CA GLN A 93 15.72 -11.06 -17.43
C GLN A 93 14.97 -11.83 -16.33
N ALA A 94 15.70 -12.48 -15.42
CA ALA A 94 15.11 -13.10 -14.25
C ALA A 94 14.44 -12.07 -13.34
N ALA A 95 15.04 -10.89 -13.12
CA ALA A 95 14.48 -9.83 -12.29
C ALA A 95 13.19 -9.23 -12.90
N VAL A 96 13.16 -8.97 -14.22
CA VAL A 96 11.95 -8.47 -14.91
C VAL A 96 10.82 -9.48 -14.81
N ARG A 97 11.11 -10.76 -15.09
CA ARG A 97 10.11 -11.85 -14.94
C ARG A 97 9.63 -12.00 -13.49
N GLN A 98 10.54 -11.91 -12.52
CA GLN A 98 10.16 -11.96 -11.11
C GLN A 98 9.27 -10.78 -10.72
N LEU A 99 9.55 -9.58 -11.24
CA LEU A 99 8.70 -8.41 -11.03
C LEU A 99 7.29 -8.63 -11.61
N GLU A 100 7.20 -9.15 -12.84
CA GLU A 100 5.93 -9.50 -13.47
C GLU A 100 5.15 -10.53 -12.65
N GLU A 101 5.82 -11.62 -12.23
CA GLU A 101 5.22 -12.64 -11.36
C GLU A 101 4.74 -12.06 -10.02
N LEU A 102 5.51 -11.14 -9.42
CA LEU A 102 5.12 -10.50 -8.16
C LEU A 102 3.88 -9.62 -8.35
N ILE A 103 3.80 -8.85 -9.44
CA ILE A 103 2.63 -8.01 -9.74
C ILE A 103 1.40 -8.89 -9.94
N LEU A 104 1.51 -9.96 -10.74
CA LEU A 104 0.41 -10.90 -10.97
C LEU A 104 -0.02 -11.64 -9.70
N ALA A 105 0.93 -11.95 -8.81
CA ALA A 105 0.64 -12.57 -7.52
C ALA A 105 0.00 -11.61 -6.51
N ALA A 106 0.28 -10.31 -6.63
CA ALA A 106 -0.32 -9.28 -5.78
C ALA A 106 -1.77 -8.99 -6.18
N GLU A 107 -2.08 -9.00 -7.47
CA GLU A 107 -3.40 -8.63 -7.99
C GLU A 107 -4.53 -9.52 -7.44
N ARG A 108 -5.50 -8.93 -6.72
CA ARG A 108 -6.63 -9.67 -6.13
C ARG A 108 -7.65 -10.08 -7.20
N ASP A 109 -8.39 -11.15 -6.96
CA ASP A 109 -9.41 -11.65 -7.90
C ASP A 109 -10.54 -10.65 -8.19
N TYR A 110 -10.83 -9.72 -7.26
CA TYR A 110 -11.76 -8.63 -7.54
C TYR A 110 -11.08 -7.47 -8.28
N GLU A 111 -9.79 -7.21 -8.06
CA GLU A 111 -9.04 -6.16 -8.76
C GLU A 111 -8.86 -6.51 -10.25
N LYS A 112 -8.67 -7.79 -10.55
CA LYS A 112 -8.70 -8.33 -11.92
C LYS A 112 -10.02 -8.07 -12.63
N ARG A 113 -11.13 -7.96 -11.88
CA ARG A 113 -12.49 -7.79 -12.42
C ARG A 113 -13.00 -6.35 -12.38
N HIS A 114 -12.52 -5.56 -11.44
CA HIS A 114 -13.07 -4.24 -11.12
C HIS A 114 -12.02 -3.13 -11.09
N GLY A 115 -10.77 -3.43 -11.47
CA GLY A 115 -9.65 -2.49 -11.44
C GLY A 115 -9.04 -2.30 -10.06
N TYR A 116 -7.95 -1.52 -9.98
CA TYR A 116 -7.19 -1.24 -8.76
C TYR A 116 -7.88 -0.22 -7.84
N LEU A 117 -9.12 -0.54 -7.45
CA LEU A 117 -9.94 0.29 -6.59
C LEU A 117 -9.26 0.58 -5.25
N GLY A 118 -8.60 -0.41 -4.65
CA GLY A 118 -7.91 -0.23 -3.36
C GLY A 118 -6.78 0.81 -3.42
N ILE A 119 -6.01 0.85 -4.50
CA ILE A 119 -4.95 1.85 -4.70
C ILE A 119 -5.55 3.26 -4.80
N LEU A 120 -6.61 3.42 -5.60
CA LEU A 120 -7.32 4.69 -5.73
C LEU A 120 -7.89 5.14 -4.37
N MET A 121 -8.54 4.22 -3.67
CA MET A 121 -9.14 4.49 -2.35
C MET A 121 -8.09 4.86 -1.32
N GLY A 122 -6.91 4.22 -1.34
CA GLY A 122 -5.73 4.63 -0.58
C GLY A 122 -5.34 6.08 -0.85
N ALA A 123 -5.13 6.44 -2.12
CA ALA A 123 -4.77 7.80 -2.49
C ALA A 123 -5.83 8.84 -2.07
N VAL A 124 -7.12 8.51 -2.25
CA VAL A 124 -8.23 9.36 -1.79
C VAL A 124 -8.24 9.50 -0.27
N GLY A 125 -8.06 8.41 0.48
CA GLY A 125 -8.02 8.43 1.94
C GLY A 125 -6.90 9.33 2.46
N PHE A 126 -5.70 9.23 1.88
CA PHE A 126 -4.58 10.11 2.19
C PHE A 126 -4.85 11.57 1.80
N LEU A 127 -5.51 11.82 0.67
CA LEU A 127 -5.90 13.17 0.26
C LEU A 127 -6.88 13.79 1.27
N ILE A 128 -7.87 13.03 1.75
CA ILE A 128 -8.80 13.47 2.79
C ILE A 128 -8.03 13.75 4.08
N ALA A 129 -7.14 12.85 4.49
CA ALA A 129 -6.36 13.02 5.71
C ALA A 129 -5.58 14.34 5.71
N VAL A 130 -4.85 14.64 4.62
CA VAL A 130 -4.08 15.88 4.52
C VAL A 130 -4.95 17.10 4.32
N ALA A 131 -6.04 17.03 3.54
CA ALA A 131 -6.89 18.17 3.27
C ALA A 131 -7.71 18.61 4.50
N VAL A 132 -8.09 17.66 5.36
CA VAL A 132 -8.93 17.93 6.54
C VAL A 132 -8.09 18.22 7.77
N PHE A 133 -7.05 17.43 8.03
CA PHE A 133 -6.26 17.54 9.26
C PHE A 133 -4.91 18.25 9.03
N GLY A 134 -4.42 18.29 7.79
CA GLY A 134 -3.16 18.95 7.45
C GLY A 134 -1.95 18.00 7.50
N ARG A 135 -0.83 18.49 6.96
CA ARG A 135 0.45 17.77 6.89
C ARG A 135 0.97 17.22 8.24
N PRO A 136 0.82 17.89 9.40
CA PRO A 136 1.36 17.38 10.67
C PRO A 136 0.84 15.97 11.05
N HIS A 137 -0.40 15.64 10.69
CA HIS A 137 -1.02 14.36 11.04
C HIS A 137 -0.84 13.27 9.98
N LEU A 138 -0.20 13.60 8.85
CA LEU A 138 0.03 12.67 7.75
C LEU A 138 0.93 11.49 8.15
N LEU A 139 1.89 11.73 9.06
CA LEU A 139 2.78 10.67 9.56
C LEU A 139 1.99 9.55 10.26
N ALA A 140 0.97 9.89 11.04
CA ALA A 140 0.12 8.90 11.71
C ALA A 140 -0.62 8.02 10.70
N SER A 141 -1.14 8.61 9.62
CA SER A 141 -1.76 7.89 8.50
C SER A 141 -0.80 6.96 7.78
N VAL A 142 0.42 7.44 7.48
CA VAL A 142 1.48 6.64 6.82
C VAL A 142 1.84 5.43 7.67
N VAL A 143 2.16 5.64 8.96
CA VAL A 143 2.52 4.55 9.87
C VAL A 143 1.39 3.56 10.00
N SER A 144 0.16 4.04 10.20
CA SER A 144 -0.99 3.17 10.40
C SER A 144 -1.32 2.34 9.16
N MET A 145 -1.28 2.93 7.97
CA MET A 145 -1.45 2.19 6.73
C MET A 145 -0.32 1.19 6.46
N ALA A 146 0.93 1.57 6.71
CA ALA A 146 2.06 0.68 6.44
C ALA A 146 2.13 -0.49 7.44
N VAL A 147 1.88 -0.22 8.72
CA VAL A 147 2.12 -1.17 9.82
C VAL A 147 0.86 -1.93 10.19
N TYR A 148 -0.21 -1.23 10.60
CA TYR A 148 -1.42 -1.89 11.09
C TYR A 148 -2.01 -2.83 10.03
N ASP A 149 -2.26 -2.31 8.83
CA ASP A 149 -2.89 -3.08 7.74
C ASP A 149 -2.02 -4.26 7.27
N SER A 150 -0.69 -4.08 7.21
CA SER A 150 0.23 -5.15 6.83
C SER A 150 0.31 -6.24 7.91
N VAL A 151 0.55 -5.85 9.16
CA VAL A 151 0.72 -6.80 10.27
C VAL A 151 -0.59 -7.51 10.58
N SER A 152 -1.72 -6.79 10.59
CA SER A 152 -3.04 -7.36 10.86
C SER A 152 -3.38 -8.46 9.86
N ALA A 153 -3.15 -8.21 8.56
CA ALA A 153 -3.41 -9.19 7.52
C ALA A 153 -2.47 -10.40 7.60
N VAL A 154 -1.17 -10.19 7.83
CA VAL A 154 -0.17 -11.27 7.92
C VAL A 154 -0.43 -12.14 9.15
N ALA A 155 -0.58 -11.53 10.33
CA ALA A 155 -0.85 -12.22 11.57
C ALA A 155 -2.20 -12.97 11.52
N GLY A 156 -3.24 -12.34 10.97
CA GLY A 156 -4.55 -12.97 10.81
C GLY A 156 -4.51 -14.20 9.90
N THR A 157 -3.72 -14.15 8.83
CA THR A 157 -3.56 -15.29 7.90
C THR A 157 -2.73 -16.43 8.51
N LEU A 158 -1.66 -16.09 9.24
CA LEU A 158 -0.77 -17.10 9.84
C LEU A 158 -1.42 -17.80 11.04
N LEU A 159 -2.04 -17.05 11.93
CA LEU A 159 -2.52 -17.52 13.23
C LEU A 159 -3.96 -18.06 13.21
N GLN A 160 -4.68 -17.93 12.08
CA GLN A 160 -6.02 -18.48 11.84
C GLN A 160 -7.00 -18.30 13.03
N GLY A 161 -7.02 -17.09 13.60
CA GLY A 161 -7.81 -16.79 14.79
C GLY A 161 -9.32 -16.84 14.57
N ARG A 162 -10.07 -16.87 15.68
CA ARG A 162 -11.53 -16.64 15.66
C ARG A 162 -11.83 -15.34 14.91
N ARG A 163 -12.71 -15.43 13.92
CA ARG A 163 -13.18 -14.27 13.18
C ARG A 163 -14.10 -13.45 14.08
N ILE A 164 -13.85 -12.16 14.17
CA ILE A 164 -14.70 -11.18 14.84
C ILE A 164 -15.24 -10.27 13.74
N ALA A 165 -16.56 -10.05 13.73
CA ALA A 165 -17.22 -9.21 12.72
C ALA A 165 -16.90 -9.61 11.26
N GLY A 166 -16.99 -10.91 10.94
CA GLY A 166 -16.92 -11.43 9.57
C GLY A 166 -15.50 -11.52 8.98
N LYS A 167 -14.81 -10.39 8.82
CA LYS A 167 -13.50 -10.29 8.14
C LYS A 167 -12.29 -10.22 9.06
N LEU A 168 -12.43 -9.69 10.28
CA LEU A 168 -11.31 -9.50 11.20
C LEU A 168 -10.99 -10.77 11.98
N THR A 169 -9.73 -10.92 12.38
CA THR A 169 -9.32 -11.98 13.32
C THR A 169 -8.80 -11.34 14.59
N LEU A 170 -9.15 -11.90 15.75
CA LEU A 170 -8.70 -11.35 17.04
C LEU A 170 -7.17 -11.21 17.08
N TRP A 171 -6.45 -12.21 16.55
CA TRP A 171 -5.00 -12.22 16.48
C TRP A 171 -4.44 -11.19 15.49
N GLY A 172 -5.09 -11.00 14.33
CA GLY A 172 -4.71 -9.99 13.36
C GLY A 172 -4.87 -8.58 13.93
N THR A 173 -6.06 -8.24 14.41
CA THR A 173 -6.35 -6.93 15.01
C THR A 173 -5.45 -6.66 16.21
N GLY A 174 -5.25 -7.64 17.11
CA GLY A 174 -4.40 -7.48 18.28
C GLY A 174 -2.93 -7.26 17.92
N ALA A 175 -2.38 -8.07 17.01
CA ALA A 175 -0.99 -7.91 16.55
C ALA A 175 -0.80 -6.60 15.78
N GLY A 176 -1.73 -6.26 14.88
CA GLY A 176 -1.73 -5.00 14.13
C GLY A 176 -1.78 -3.80 15.06
N ALA A 177 -2.70 -3.78 16.03
CA ALA A 177 -2.84 -2.69 17.00
C ALA A 177 -1.58 -2.52 17.86
N LEU A 178 -1.05 -3.61 18.39
CA LEU A 178 0.17 -3.57 19.21
C LEU A 178 1.36 -3.05 18.39
N SER A 179 1.60 -3.61 17.19
CA SER A 179 2.68 -3.15 16.32
C SER A 179 2.51 -1.69 15.91
N ASN A 180 1.28 -1.26 15.60
CA ASN A 180 1.02 0.13 15.24
C ASN A 180 1.34 1.09 16.38
N ALA A 181 0.86 0.81 17.59
CA ALA A 181 1.13 1.65 18.75
C ALA A 181 2.64 1.72 19.05
N LEU A 182 3.35 0.59 18.99
CA LEU A 182 4.80 0.56 19.22
C LEU A 182 5.58 1.35 18.17
N VAL A 183 5.21 1.25 16.89
CA VAL A 183 5.89 2.02 15.83
C VAL A 183 5.55 3.50 15.93
N LEU A 184 4.30 3.88 16.23
CA LEU A 184 3.93 5.28 16.47
C LEU A 184 4.77 5.87 17.62
N MET A 185 4.90 5.14 18.73
CA MET A 185 5.78 5.55 19.83
C MET A 185 7.24 5.69 19.39
N ALA A 186 7.75 4.77 18.59
CA ALA A 186 9.11 4.85 18.03
C ALA A 186 9.31 6.06 17.09
N THR A 187 8.24 6.55 16.45
CA THR A 187 8.26 7.77 15.64
C THR A 187 8.07 9.08 16.42
N GLY A 188 7.96 9.00 17.76
CA GLY A 188 7.94 10.17 18.64
C GLY A 188 6.57 10.52 19.24
N TYR A 189 5.52 9.74 18.97
CA TYR A 189 4.22 9.94 19.61
C TYR A 189 4.27 9.48 21.08
N SER A 190 3.59 10.21 21.97
CA SER A 190 3.38 9.76 23.34
C SER A 190 2.52 8.49 23.39
N MET A 191 2.63 7.72 24.48
CA MET A 191 1.84 6.49 24.64
C MET A 191 0.33 6.75 24.54
N SER A 192 -0.18 7.84 25.13
CA SER A 192 -1.60 8.22 25.03
C SER A 192 -2.02 8.50 23.59
N SER A 193 -1.22 9.29 22.85
CA SER A 193 -1.48 9.61 21.45
C SER A 193 -1.46 8.38 20.57
N ALA A 194 -0.45 7.52 20.72
CA ALA A 194 -0.32 6.28 19.94
C ALA A 194 -1.50 5.32 20.16
N LEU A 195 -1.97 5.20 21.41
CA LEU A 195 -3.16 4.42 21.74
C LEU A 195 -4.43 5.02 21.14
N LEU A 196 -4.60 6.35 21.20
CA LEU A 196 -5.76 7.03 20.61
C LEU A 196 -5.81 6.87 19.09
N ILE A 197 -4.69 7.12 18.40
CA ILE A 197 -4.55 6.91 16.95
C ILE A 197 -4.90 5.47 16.60
N THR A 198 -4.33 4.51 17.32
CA THR A 198 -4.57 3.08 17.08
C THR A 198 -6.03 2.70 17.32
N ALA A 199 -6.70 3.26 18.32
CA ALA A 199 -8.11 3.02 18.56
C ALA A 199 -8.98 3.48 17.37
N PHE A 200 -8.70 4.67 16.81
CA PHE A 200 -9.39 5.16 15.61
C PHE A 200 -9.13 4.26 14.40
N VAL A 201 -7.89 3.80 14.22
CA VAL A 201 -7.52 2.87 13.13
C VAL A 201 -8.27 1.55 13.23
N VAL A 202 -8.32 0.96 14.43
CA VAL A 202 -9.07 -0.29 14.67
C VAL A 202 -10.56 -0.09 14.42
N LEU A 203 -11.15 1.04 14.83
CA LEU A 203 -12.54 1.35 14.55
C LEU A 203 -12.80 1.49 13.04
N ALA A 204 -11.91 2.16 12.30
CA ALA A 204 -12.02 2.28 10.85
C ALA A 204 -11.96 0.92 10.15
N ASP A 205 -11.01 0.07 10.54
CA ASP A 205 -10.86 -1.29 10.00
C ASP A 205 -12.11 -2.17 10.28
N VAL A 206 -12.70 -2.04 11.47
CA VAL A 206 -13.89 -2.80 11.85
C VAL A 206 -15.15 -2.33 11.11
N LEU A 207 -15.31 -1.02 10.93
CA LEU A 207 -16.57 -0.44 10.44
C LEU A 207 -16.57 -0.22 8.93
N SER A 208 -15.41 -0.14 8.29
CA SER A 208 -15.32 0.28 6.89
C SER A 208 -15.55 -0.88 5.90
N PRO A 209 -16.27 -0.61 4.80
CA PRO A 209 -16.27 -1.52 3.64
C PRO A 209 -14.93 -1.53 2.88
N GLU A 210 -14.14 -0.45 2.97
CA GLU A 210 -12.83 -0.26 2.32
C GLU A 210 -11.84 0.39 3.31
N ASP A 211 -10.91 -0.42 3.79
CA ASP A 211 -9.89 -0.05 4.77
C ASP A 211 -8.92 1.02 4.23
N ASN A 212 -8.48 0.90 2.97
CA ASN A 212 -7.55 1.84 2.36
C ASN A 212 -8.08 3.27 2.29
N LEU A 213 -9.41 3.45 2.17
CA LEU A 213 -10.04 4.77 2.19
C LEU A 213 -10.10 5.38 3.60
N THR A 214 -10.32 4.54 4.62
CA THR A 214 -10.81 4.98 5.93
C THR A 214 -9.76 4.99 7.02
N ILE A 215 -8.77 4.09 6.96
CA ILE A 215 -7.64 4.08 7.90
C ILE A 215 -6.83 5.39 7.84
N PRO A 216 -6.45 5.94 6.66
CA PRO A 216 -5.67 7.17 6.63
C PRO A 216 -6.35 8.36 7.33
N PRO A 217 -7.62 8.73 7.04
CA PRO A 217 -8.27 9.84 7.72
C PRO A 217 -8.57 9.53 9.19
N ALA A 218 -8.84 8.27 9.56
CA ALA A 218 -9.05 7.91 10.96
C ALA A 218 -7.77 8.06 11.81
N ALA A 219 -6.62 7.63 11.27
CA ALA A 219 -5.33 7.81 11.92
C ALA A 219 -4.98 9.30 12.08
N ALA A 220 -5.22 10.10 11.04
CA ALA A 220 -5.02 11.55 11.09
C ALA A 220 -5.96 12.21 12.11
N ALA A 221 -7.23 11.80 12.16
CA ALA A 221 -8.19 12.29 13.15
C ALA A 221 -7.75 11.97 14.59
N GLY A 222 -7.29 10.74 14.84
CA GLY A 222 -6.78 10.34 16.15
C GLY A 222 -5.55 11.15 16.56
N SER A 223 -4.67 11.46 15.60
CA SER A 223 -3.50 12.31 15.84
C SER A 223 -3.88 13.77 16.05
N TYR A 224 -4.85 14.30 15.31
CA TYR A 224 -5.35 15.65 15.49
C TYR A 224 -6.00 15.83 16.87
N LEU A 225 -6.79 14.85 17.31
CA LEU A 225 -7.42 14.88 18.63
C LEU A 225 -6.41 14.74 19.78
N SER A 226 -5.28 14.07 19.57
CA SER A 226 -4.25 13.95 20.60
C SER A 226 -3.55 15.25 20.93
N ASP A 227 -3.55 16.23 20.02
CA ASP A 227 -2.95 17.55 20.28
C ASP A 227 -3.74 18.37 21.31
N PHE A 228 -4.96 17.93 21.67
CA PHE A 228 -5.82 18.54 22.69
C PHE A 228 -5.78 17.83 24.05
N LEU A 229 -4.95 16.80 24.20
CA LEU A 229 -4.78 16.02 25.44
C LEU A 229 -3.51 16.41 26.19
#